data_AF-A0A1V5B3C2-F1
#
_entry.id   AF-A0A1V5B3C2-F1
#
_cell.length_a   1.000
_cell.length_b   1.000
_cell.length_c   1.000
_cell.angle_alpha   90.00
_cell.angle_beta   90.00
_cell.angle_gamma   90.00
#
_symmetry.space_group_name_H-M   'P 1'
#
loop_
_entity.id
_entity.type
_entity.pdbx_description
1 polymer ?
#
loop_
_entity_poly.entity_id
_entity_poly.type
_entity_poly.pdbx_seq_one_letter_code
_entity_poly.pdbx_strand_id
1 'polypeptide(L)'
;MKKTRRRYDRDFKISVLAELDAGKPLAQVAREYGIHPSLPCRWKTELAENPEKAFRGNGNKYKDQARIAELERLLGQAHAENELLKKAFAMTQKKIHEERLKPMLRDDI
;
A
#
# COMPACT_ATOMS: atom_id res chain seq x y z
N MET A 1 15.79 0.47 -33.74
CA MET A 1 16.49 0.60 -32.44
C MET A 1 15.50 1.08 -31.38
N LYS A 2 15.40 0.42 -30.21
CA LYS A 2 14.55 0.89 -29.09
C LYS A 2 15.16 2.18 -28.53
N LYS A 3 14.43 3.29 -28.61
CA LYS A 3 14.84 4.58 -28.04
C LYS A 3 14.86 4.45 -26.52
N THR A 4 16.04 4.55 -25.90
CA THR A 4 16.18 4.45 -24.44
C THR A 4 15.44 5.59 -23.78
N ARG A 5 14.52 5.28 -22.87
CA ARG A 5 13.68 6.28 -22.20
C ARG A 5 14.56 7.09 -21.24
N ARG A 6 14.68 8.40 -21.44
CA ARG A 6 15.39 9.30 -20.51
C ARG A 6 14.76 9.18 -19.12
N ARG A 7 15.60 8.97 -18.11
CA ARG A 7 15.19 8.96 -16.70
C ARG A 7 15.63 10.28 -16.07
N TYR A 8 14.73 10.83 -15.26
CA TYR A 8 14.94 12.03 -14.47
C TYR A 8 14.78 11.63 -13.01
N ASP A 9 15.65 12.12 -12.15
CA ASP A 9 15.55 11.91 -10.70
C ASP A 9 14.36 12.70 -10.10
N ARG A 10 14.23 12.66 -8.78
CA ARG A 10 13.14 13.33 -8.07
C ARG A 10 13.38 14.83 -7.99
N ASP A 11 14.60 15.22 -7.61
CA ASP A 11 14.96 16.61 -7.33
C ASP A 11 14.83 17.48 -8.59
N PHE A 12 15.25 16.95 -9.75
CA PHE A 12 15.05 17.59 -11.04
C PHE A 12 13.58 17.80 -11.40
N LYS A 13 12.72 16.82 -11.12
CA LYS A 13 11.28 16.97 -11.41
C LYS A 13 10.66 18.03 -10.51
N ILE A 14 11.07 18.07 -9.24
CA ILE A 14 10.62 19.09 -8.28
C ILE A 14 11.09 20.47 -8.69
N SER A 15 12.36 20.64 -9.11
CA SER A 15 12.87 21.94 -9.55
C SER A 15 12.12 22.45 -10.79
N VAL A 16 11.85 21.57 -11.77
CA VAL A 16 11.06 21.91 -12.95
C VAL A 16 9.64 22.34 -12.57
N LEU A 17 9.00 21.67 -11.61
CA LEU A 17 7.65 22.05 -11.14
C LEU A 17 7.68 23.37 -10.37
N ALA A 18 8.71 23.62 -9.56
CA ALA A 18 8.87 24.88 -8.84
C ALA A 18 8.99 26.08 -9.78
N GLU A 19 9.70 25.94 -10.91
CA GLU A 19 9.76 27.00 -11.93
C GLU A 19 8.42 27.26 -12.61
N LEU A 20 7.64 26.21 -12.86
CA LEU A 20 6.29 26.36 -13.41
C LEU A 20 5.36 27.06 -12.42
N ASP A 21 5.45 26.72 -11.13
CA ASP A 21 4.65 27.35 -10.08
C ASP A 21 5.11 28.79 -9.79
N ALA A 22 6.38 29.12 -10.07
CA ALA A 22 6.90 30.49 -10.10
C ALA A 22 6.43 31.31 -11.33
N GLY A 23 5.60 30.73 -12.20
CA GLY A 23 4.99 31.41 -13.35
C GLY A 23 5.77 31.32 -14.65
N LYS A 24 6.87 30.54 -14.72
CA LYS A 24 7.63 30.36 -15.96
C LYS A 24 6.81 29.55 -16.97
N PRO A 25 6.71 29.96 -18.24
CA PRO A 25 5.91 29.25 -19.23
C PRO A 25 6.40 27.81 -19.48
N LEU A 26 5.48 26.86 -19.57
CA LEU A 26 5.80 25.44 -19.84
C LEU A 26 6.66 25.24 -21.10
N ALA A 27 6.38 25.98 -22.17
CA ALA A 27 7.15 25.90 -23.41
C ALA A 27 8.60 26.37 -23.23
N GLN A 28 8.84 27.36 -22.35
CA GLN A 28 10.19 27.84 -22.05
C GLN A 28 10.96 26.81 -21.24
N VAL A 29 10.37 26.31 -20.15
CA VAL A 29 10.95 25.27 -19.29
C VAL A 29 11.25 24.00 -20.10
N ALA A 30 10.33 23.58 -20.98
CA ALA A 30 10.52 22.42 -21.84
C ALA A 30 11.71 22.54 -22.79
N ARG A 31 11.92 23.73 -23.38
CA ARG A 31 13.05 23.99 -24.28
C ARG A 31 14.37 24.04 -23.53
N GLU A 32 14.41 24.75 -22.40
CA GLU A 32 15.62 24.93 -21.58
C GLU A 32 16.17 23.61 -21.07
N TYR A 33 15.27 22.74 -20.57
CA TYR A 33 15.65 21.44 -20.04
C TYR A 33 15.62 20.30 -21.08
N GLY A 34 15.26 20.60 -22.33
CA GLY A 34 15.15 19.59 -23.40
C GLY A 34 14.20 18.43 -23.05
N ILE A 35 13.10 18.74 -22.37
CA ILE A 35 12.07 17.78 -21.95
C ILE A 35 10.78 17.96 -22.75
N HIS A 36 10.04 16.88 -22.94
CA HIS A 36 8.74 16.96 -23.62
C HIS A 36 7.71 17.69 -22.73
N PRO A 37 6.91 18.65 -23.24
CA PRO A 37 5.95 19.43 -22.45
C PRO A 37 4.93 18.59 -21.65
N SER A 38 4.62 17.38 -22.11
CA SER A 38 3.72 16.47 -21.37
C SER A 38 4.32 15.91 -20.07
N LEU A 39 5.65 15.93 -19.93
CA LEU A 39 6.32 15.39 -18.74
C LEU A 39 6.04 16.25 -17.50
N PRO A 40 6.25 17.59 -17.51
CA PRO A 40 5.89 18.42 -16.36
C PRO A 40 4.41 18.35 -16.00
N CYS A 41 3.50 18.29 -16.99
CA CYS A 41 2.07 18.09 -16.72
C CYS A 41 1.82 16.81 -15.93
N ARG A 42 2.43 15.69 -16.36
CA ARG A 42 2.33 14.41 -15.65
C ARG A 42 2.95 14.46 -14.26
N TRP A 43 4.11 15.10 -14.12
CA TRP A 43 4.78 15.26 -12.82
C TRP A 43 3.95 16.08 -11.85
N LYS A 44 3.26 17.12 -12.32
CA LYS A 44 2.36 17.93 -11.51
C LYS A 44 1.19 17.10 -10.97
N THR A 45 0.57 16.26 -11.81
CA THR A 45 -0.47 15.33 -11.37
C THR A 45 0.07 14.29 -10.38
N GLU A 46 1.21 13.65 -10.68
CA GLU A 46 1.83 12.65 -9.80
C GLU A 46 2.17 13.23 -8.41
N LEU A 47 2.62 14.49 -8.36
CA LEU A 47 2.91 15.19 -7.11
C LEU A 47 1.64 15.56 -6.34
N ALA A 48 0.58 15.97 -7.04
CA ALA A 48 -0.71 16.31 -6.42
C ALA A 48 -1.45 15.08 -5.86
N GLU A 49 -1.37 13.92 -6.52
CA GLU A 49 -2.01 12.68 -6.06
C GLU A 49 -1.35 12.09 -4.82
N ASN A 50 -0.01 12.03 -4.79
CA ASN A 50 0.72 11.47 -3.66
C ASN A 50 2.13 12.05 -3.56
N PRO A 51 2.34 13.13 -2.78
CA PRO A 51 3.63 13.80 -2.69
C PRO A 51 4.77 12.87 -2.27
N GLU A 52 4.56 11.99 -1.29
CA GLU A 52 5.62 11.08 -0.82
C GLU A 52 6.02 10.05 -1.87
N LYS A 53 5.04 9.52 -2.60
CA LYS A 53 5.19 8.42 -3.55
C LYS A 53 5.30 8.88 -5.01
N ALA A 54 5.34 10.19 -5.24
CA ALA A 54 5.40 10.81 -6.56
C ALA A 54 6.61 10.32 -7.36
N PHE A 55 6.50 10.38 -8.69
CA PHE A 55 7.60 10.13 -9.64
C PHE A 55 8.14 8.71 -9.74
N ARG A 56 7.56 7.74 -9.00
CA ARG A 56 7.94 6.31 -9.04
C ARG A 56 7.62 5.63 -10.38
N GLY A 57 6.94 6.34 -11.28
CA GLY A 57 6.55 5.87 -12.60
C GLY A 57 5.29 5.02 -12.57
N ASN A 58 4.77 4.71 -13.77
CA ASN A 58 3.67 3.76 -13.94
C ASN A 58 4.20 2.33 -13.82
N GLY A 59 4.63 1.94 -12.61
CA GLY A 59 4.54 0.53 -12.22
C GLY A 59 3.12 0.03 -12.50
N ASN A 60 2.94 -1.25 -12.81
CA ASN A 60 1.66 -1.79 -13.27
C ASN A 60 0.61 -1.73 -12.15
N LYS A 61 -0.04 -0.56 -11.98
CA LYS A 61 -1.00 -0.24 -10.92
C LYS A 61 -2.08 -1.32 -10.79
N TYR A 62 -2.46 -1.92 -11.90
CA TYR A 62 -3.45 -3.00 -11.94
C TYR A 62 -2.96 -4.29 -11.26
N LYS A 63 -1.71 -4.69 -11.49
CA LYS A 63 -1.12 -5.87 -10.81
C LYS A 63 -0.97 -5.62 -9.31
N ASP A 64 -0.59 -4.41 -8.93
CA ASP A 64 -0.42 -4.04 -7.52
C ASP A 64 -1.79 -4.04 -6.81
N GLN A 65 -2.82 -3.46 -7.41
CA GLN A 65 -4.18 -3.47 -6.86
C GLN A 65 -4.76 -4.88 -6.74
N ALA A 66 -4.57 -5.73 -7.77
CA ALA A 66 -5.00 -7.13 -7.70
C ALA A 66 -4.29 -7.89 -6.57
N ARG A 67 -2.98 -7.63 -6.38
CA ARG A 67 -2.22 -8.24 -5.30
C ARG A 67 -2.68 -7.75 -3.93
N ILE A 68 -2.99 -6.46 -3.79
CA ILE A 68 -3.53 -5.87 -2.56
C ILE A 68 -4.85 -6.55 -2.18
N ALA A 69 -5.80 -6.64 -3.12
CA ALA A 69 -7.10 -7.26 -2.89
C ALA A 69 -6.98 -8.73 -2.44
N GLU A 70 -6.07 -9.50 -3.07
CA GLU A 70 -5.82 -10.88 -2.65
C GLU A 70 -5.21 -10.98 -1.23
N LEU A 71 -4.29 -10.07 -0.89
CA LEU A 71 -3.70 -10.03 0.44
C LEU A 71 -4.74 -9.66 1.51
N GLU A 72 -5.62 -8.70 1.23
CA GLU A 72 -6.72 -8.32 2.13
C GLU A 72 -7.68 -9.50 2.37
N ARG A 73 -8.01 -10.26 1.31
CA ARG A 73 -8.85 -11.47 1.41
C ARG A 73 -8.20 -12.53 2.30
N LEU A 74 -6.91 -12.83 2.08
CA LEU A 74 -6.17 -13.81 2.87
C LEU A 74 -6.05 -13.39 4.34
N LEU A 75 -5.83 -12.10 4.60
CA LEU A 75 -5.76 -11.56 5.95
C LEU A 75 -7.10 -11.75 6.69
N GLY A 76 -8.22 -11.46 6.02
CA GLY A 76 -9.55 -11.69 6.59
C GLY A 76 -9.81 -13.16 6.92
N GLN A 77 -9.43 -14.07 6.02
CA GLN A 77 -9.55 -15.50 6.23
C GLN A 77 -8.72 -15.97 7.44
N ALA A 78 -7.46 -15.57 7.52
CA ALA A 78 -6.57 -15.90 8.62
C ALA A 78 -7.06 -15.33 9.96
N HIS A 79 -7.65 -14.14 9.96
CA HIS A 79 -8.24 -13.55 11.16
C HIS A 79 -9.46 -14.35 11.65
N ALA A 80 -10.36 -14.74 10.74
CA ALA A 80 -11.53 -15.55 11.08
C ALA A 80 -11.12 -16.93 11.64
N GLU A 81 -10.11 -17.56 11.05
CA GLU A 81 -9.58 -18.84 11.53
C GLU A 81 -8.97 -18.70 12.93
N ASN A 82 -8.17 -17.65 13.17
CA ASN A 82 -7.63 -17.37 14.50
C ASN A 82 -8.72 -17.18 15.56
N GLU A 83 -9.77 -16.42 15.26
CA GLU A 83 -10.88 -16.20 16.19
C GLU A 83 -11.65 -17.49 16.48
N LEU A 84 -11.85 -18.34 15.47
CA LEU A 84 -12.44 -19.67 15.66
C LEU A 84 -11.58 -20.54 16.58
N LEU A 85 -10.26 -20.60 16.33
CA LEU A 85 -9.32 -21.37 17.13
C LEU A 85 -9.28 -20.90 18.58
N LYS A 86 -9.26 -19.58 18.83
CA LYS A 86 -9.32 -19.02 20.19
C LYS A 86 -10.60 -19.43 20.92
N LYS A 87 -11.75 -19.37 20.25
CA LYS A 87 -13.04 -19.81 20.83
C LYS A 87 -13.03 -21.30 21.15
N ALA A 88 -12.58 -22.13 20.23
CA ALA A 88 -12.46 -23.57 20.44
C ALA A 88 -11.53 -23.90 21.62
N PHE A 89 -10.39 -23.21 21.70
CA PHE A 89 -9.45 -23.35 22.80
C PHE A 89 -10.08 -22.97 24.15
N ALA A 90 -10.76 -21.82 24.23
CA ALA A 90 -11.44 -21.38 25.44
C ALA A 90 -12.52 -22.36 25.91
N MET A 91 -13.34 -22.89 24.98
CA MET A 91 -14.33 -23.91 25.30
C MET A 91 -13.68 -25.19 25.85
N THR A 92 -12.57 -25.61 25.25
CA THR A 92 -11.83 -26.80 25.69
C THR A 92 -11.25 -26.61 27.10
N GLN A 93 -10.64 -25.45 27.37
CA GLN A 93 -10.12 -25.11 28.69
C GLN A 93 -11.23 -25.10 29.75
N LYS A 94 -12.40 -24.54 29.42
CA LYS A 94 -13.57 -24.55 30.31
C LYS A 94 -14.02 -25.97 30.65
N LYS A 95 -14.13 -26.84 29.64
CA LYS A 95 -14.51 -28.24 29.83
C LYS A 95 -13.52 -29.00 30.71
N ILE A 96 -12.21 -28.81 30.48
CA ILE A 96 -11.16 -29.41 31.31
C ILE A 96 -11.29 -28.94 32.78
N HIS A 97 -11.57 -27.66 33.00
CA HIS A 97 -11.75 -27.12 34.34
C HIS A 97 -12.98 -27.73 35.04
N GLU A 98 -14.12 -27.81 34.34
CA GLU A 98 -15.34 -28.44 34.85
C GLU A 98 -15.15 -29.93 35.19
N GLU A 99 -14.45 -30.69 34.33
CA GLU A 99 -14.15 -32.10 34.56
C GLU A 99 -13.22 -32.31 35.77
N ARG A 100 -12.28 -31.39 36.03
CA ARG A 100 -11.41 -31.43 37.21
C ARG A 100 -12.14 -31.14 38.52
N LEU A 101 -13.19 -30.32 38.49
CA LEU A 101 -14.02 -29.99 39.66
C LEU A 101 -15.04 -31.08 40.01
N LYS A 102 -15.48 -31.85 39.00
CA LYS A 102 -16.51 -32.90 39.13
C LYS A 102 -16.23 -34.02 40.15
N PRO A 103 -14.99 -34.53 40.34
CA PRO A 103 -14.72 -35.55 41.36
C PRO A 103 -14.80 -35.00 42.80
N MET A 104 -14.62 -33.69 43.04
CA MET A 104 -14.65 -33.12 44.40
C MET A 104 -16.08 -33.01 44.99
N LEU A 105 -17.12 -33.22 44.20
CA LEU A 105 -18.53 -33.17 44.64
C LEU A 105 -19.16 -34.56 44.84
N ARG A 106 -18.45 -35.66 44.56
CA ARG A 106 -19.00 -37.03 44.69
C ARG A 106 -18.62 -37.73 46.00
N ASP A 107 -17.64 -37.23 46.74
CA ASP A 107 -17.13 -37.88 47.95
C ASP A 107 -17.81 -37.40 49.25
N ASP A 108 -18.83 -36.52 49.16
CA ASP A 108 -19.55 -35.93 50.31
C ASP A 108 -20.98 -36.50 50.53
N ILE A 109 -21.23 -37.78 50.25
CA ILE A 109 -22.50 -38.48 50.61
C ILE A 109 -22.20 -39.76 51.38
#